data_AF-A0A6I6ADL2-F1
#
_entry.id   AF-A0A6I6ADL2-F1
#
_cell.length_a   1.000
_cell.length_b   1.000
_cell.length_c   1.000
_cell.angle_alpha   90.00
_cell.angle_beta   90.00
_cell.angle_gamma   90.00
#
_symmetry.space_group_name_H-M   'P 1'
#
loop_
_entity.id
_entity.type
_entity.pdbx_description
1 polymer ?
#
loop_
_entity_poly.entity_id
_entity_poly.type
_entity_poly.pdbx_seq_one_letter_code
_entity_poly.pdbx_strand_id
1 'polypeptide(L)'
;MPEDKSRYTELIGADVPIKVMESGGKALFPGLAIDLDPAGIPQKVEVILQYHKGPRQGVQINPNGETQVNFELAQRDSTNEETTDAQPAIEKFPVVIAQHLILLNGRQPITWDELNTKFAELKNPSKVQPTFYVTRGAMAARRMEDFLKFRSRVLRKGFQFHGFSQGSLSARADYYYDHIQTEADLQPDPADKLTGRIVDLNGKPVADAEVVLITSVPESISYKTYEMALVQGRIRNPIEHRMTRSNSQGEFTLYPPAGEKYYIMALHPEQGFKFDSNEYFASQNEIKLLHWSGLKVNLAKVPEETQTVNLSTRVDARAGWPEISINQYWSDLPAEAQKQQFAYHHIPPINQTLISRVF
;
A
#
# COMPACT_ATOMS: atom_id res chain seq x y z
N MET A 1 -31.69 12.11 31.39
CA MET A 1 -30.21 11.94 31.43
C MET A 1 -29.77 11.78 29.99
N PRO A 2 -29.22 12.82 29.33
CA PRO A 2 -28.73 12.64 27.97
C PRO A 2 -27.42 11.87 28.02
N GLU A 3 -27.39 10.73 27.34
CA GLU A 3 -26.17 9.95 27.08
C GLU A 3 -25.18 10.83 26.33
N ASP A 4 -23.98 10.93 26.88
CA ASP A 4 -22.85 11.65 26.33
C ASP A 4 -22.41 10.91 25.05
N LYS A 5 -23.01 11.29 23.92
CA LYS A 5 -22.60 10.82 22.59
C LYS A 5 -21.28 11.52 22.26
N SER A 6 -20.17 10.94 22.72
CA SER A 6 -18.83 11.24 22.21
C SER A 6 -18.78 10.90 20.72
N ARG A 7 -19.21 11.86 19.89
CA ARG A 7 -19.02 11.85 18.45
C ARG A 7 -17.59 12.32 18.19
N TYR A 8 -16.83 11.50 17.48
CA TYR A 8 -15.47 11.74 16.97
C TYR A 8 -14.32 11.54 17.98
N THR A 9 -13.55 10.48 17.75
CA THR A 9 -12.20 10.30 18.25
C THR A 9 -11.31 10.10 17.02
N GLU A 10 -11.10 11.19 16.27
CA GLU A 10 -10.30 11.16 15.04
C GLU A 10 -8.83 11.46 15.37
N LEU A 11 -7.96 10.50 15.09
CA LEU A 11 -6.50 10.63 15.19
C LEU A 11 -5.98 11.26 13.89
N ILE A 12 -5.91 12.58 13.85
CA ILE A 12 -5.30 13.31 12.72
C ILE A 12 -3.78 13.09 12.75
N GLY A 13 -3.28 12.26 11.83
CA GLY A 13 -1.86 12.18 11.50
C GLY A 13 -1.55 13.14 10.35
N ALA A 14 -1.08 14.33 10.67
CA ALA A 14 -0.51 15.27 9.69
C ALA A 14 0.98 15.46 9.97
N ASP A 15 1.80 15.56 8.93
CA ASP A 15 3.22 15.90 9.02
C ASP A 15 3.43 17.16 9.84
N VAL A 16 3.97 17.00 11.04
CA VAL A 16 4.40 18.12 11.86
C VAL A 16 5.90 18.11 12.02
N PRO A 17 6.62 18.98 11.30
CA PRO A 17 8.05 19.13 11.51
C PRO A 17 8.30 19.64 12.93
N ILE A 18 8.96 18.83 13.75
CA ILE A 18 9.39 19.23 15.09
C ILE A 18 10.67 20.06 14.95
N LYS A 19 10.59 21.36 15.24
CA LYS A 19 11.76 22.22 15.34
C LYS A 19 12.42 21.99 16.70
N VAL A 20 13.62 21.44 16.68
CA VAL A 20 14.42 21.20 17.90
C VAL A 20 14.96 22.54 18.42
N MET A 21 14.81 22.78 19.72
CA MET A 21 15.37 23.91 20.46
C MET A 21 16.16 23.39 21.67
N GLU A 22 17.04 24.21 22.24
CA GLU A 22 17.91 23.81 23.36
C GLU A 22 17.15 23.26 24.58
N SER A 23 15.87 23.61 24.75
CA SER A 23 15.02 23.16 25.85
C SER A 23 13.93 22.13 25.47
N GLY A 24 13.85 21.69 24.21
CA GLY A 24 12.80 20.75 23.78
C GLY A 24 12.44 20.80 22.30
N GLY A 25 11.26 20.30 21.95
CA GLY A 25 10.75 20.28 20.57
C GLY A 25 9.51 21.16 20.41
N LYS A 26 9.48 21.99 19.37
CA LYS A 26 8.28 22.74 18.96
C LYS A 26 7.61 22.03 17.78
N ALA A 27 6.36 21.65 17.94
CA ALA A 27 5.53 21.05 16.90
C ALA A 27 4.52 22.09 16.36
N LEU A 28 4.47 22.28 15.04
CA LEU A 28 3.54 23.17 14.34
C LEU A 28 2.56 22.35 13.50
N PHE A 29 1.27 22.44 13.79
CA PHE A 29 0.21 21.71 13.09
C PHE A 29 -0.53 22.64 12.12
N PRO A 30 -0.11 22.76 10.85
CA PRO A 30 -0.87 23.50 9.86
C PRO A 30 -2.11 22.70 9.44
N GLY A 31 -3.29 23.33 9.45
CA GLY A 31 -4.49 22.75 8.83
C GLY A 31 -5.38 21.87 9.74
N LEU A 32 -5.23 21.92 11.07
CA LEU A 32 -6.14 21.28 12.04
C LEU A 32 -7.59 21.83 12.05
N ALA A 33 -7.98 22.60 11.04
CA ALA A 33 -9.28 23.26 10.91
C ALA A 33 -10.18 22.55 9.88
N ILE A 34 -10.16 21.21 9.86
CA ILE A 34 -11.19 20.46 9.15
C ILE A 34 -12.34 20.31 10.16
N ASP A 35 -13.49 20.92 9.85
CA ASP A 35 -14.73 20.90 10.66
C ASP A 35 -14.72 21.75 11.96
N LEU A 36 -14.46 23.05 11.83
CA LEU A 36 -14.75 24.01 12.90
C LEU A 36 -16.26 24.07 13.18
N ASP A 37 -16.66 24.04 14.45
CA ASP A 37 -18.07 24.17 14.83
C ASP A 37 -18.64 25.52 14.33
N PRO A 38 -19.65 25.52 13.43
CA PRO A 38 -20.22 26.74 12.87
C PRO A 38 -20.91 27.62 13.92
N ALA A 39 -21.21 27.10 15.12
CA ALA A 39 -21.74 27.85 16.26
C ALA A 39 -20.64 28.54 17.10
N GLY A 40 -19.35 28.37 16.76
CA GLY A 40 -18.23 29.05 17.42
C GLY A 40 -17.85 28.48 18.79
N ILE A 41 -18.22 27.23 19.07
CA ILE A 41 -17.89 26.56 20.33
C ILE A 41 -16.38 26.22 20.35
N PRO A 42 -15.63 26.54 21.42
CA PRO A 42 -14.21 26.21 21.52
C PRO A 42 -13.94 24.71 21.45
N GLN A 43 -13.17 24.29 20.45
CA GLN A 43 -12.74 22.90 20.26
C GLN A 43 -11.31 22.69 20.81
N LYS A 44 -11.03 21.47 21.31
CA LYS A 44 -9.73 21.09 21.89
C LYS A 44 -9.10 19.95 21.11
N VAL A 45 -7.77 19.95 21.05
CA VAL A 45 -6.97 18.82 20.57
C VAL A 45 -6.18 18.25 21.75
N GLU A 46 -6.29 16.94 21.96
CA GLU A 46 -5.46 16.21 22.91
C GLU A 46 -4.31 15.52 22.16
N VAL A 47 -3.08 15.75 22.61
CA VAL A 47 -1.89 15.14 22.02
C VAL A 47 -1.25 14.21 23.05
N ILE A 48 -1.08 12.94 22.67
CA ILE A 48 -0.57 11.88 23.53
C ILE A 48 0.68 11.26 22.90
N LEU A 49 1.82 11.37 23.59
CA LEU A 49 3.03 10.62 23.20
C LEU A 49 3.02 9.26 23.90
N GLN A 50 2.79 8.17 23.16
CA GLN A 50 2.62 6.83 23.74
C GLN A 50 3.95 6.12 24.03
N TYR A 51 4.58 6.46 25.15
CA TYR A 51 5.61 5.65 25.84
C TYR A 51 5.37 5.67 27.36
N HIS A 52 6.09 4.84 28.14
CA HIS A 52 5.92 4.78 29.60
C HIS A 52 6.14 6.17 30.24
N LYS A 53 5.06 6.78 30.78
CA LYS A 53 5.01 8.17 31.31
C LYS A 53 5.21 9.29 30.26
N GLY A 54 4.84 9.08 29.00
CA GLY A 54 4.89 10.16 27.99
C GLY A 54 3.95 11.33 28.35
N PRO A 55 4.33 12.58 28.00
CA PRO A 55 3.54 13.75 28.33
C PRO A 55 2.19 13.74 27.59
N ARG A 56 1.16 14.22 28.28
CA ARG A 56 -0.19 14.45 27.74
C ARG A 56 -0.50 15.93 27.87
N GLN A 57 -0.89 16.57 26.76
CA GLN A 57 -1.23 17.99 26.78
C GLN A 57 -2.48 18.25 25.93
N GLY A 58 -3.45 18.93 26.52
CA GLY A 58 -4.60 19.48 25.81
C GLY A 58 -4.33 20.93 25.41
N VAL A 59 -4.62 21.28 24.16
CA VAL A 59 -4.49 22.66 23.66
C VAL A 59 -5.78 23.08 22.97
N GLN A 60 -6.17 24.33 23.18
CA GLN A 60 -7.33 24.93 22.50
C GLN A 60 -7.00 25.22 21.05
N ILE A 61 -7.90 24.88 20.13
CA ILE A 61 -7.74 25.22 18.71
C ILE A 61 -7.84 26.74 18.58
N ASN A 62 -6.86 27.34 17.89
CA ASN A 62 -6.91 28.75 17.50
C ASN A 62 -7.72 28.87 16.20
N PRO A 63 -8.94 29.44 16.21
CA PRO A 63 -9.77 29.53 15.00
C PRO A 63 -9.25 30.58 14.00
N ASN A 64 -8.37 31.48 14.44
CA ASN A 64 -7.91 32.62 13.67
C ASN A 64 -6.43 32.50 13.24
N GLY A 65 -5.82 31.32 13.41
CA GLY A 65 -4.41 31.12 13.12
C GLY A 65 -3.90 29.73 13.50
N GLU A 66 -2.60 29.60 13.71
CA GLU A 66 -1.97 28.32 14.02
C GLU A 66 -2.21 27.89 15.48
N THR A 67 -2.46 26.60 15.69
CA THR A 67 -2.50 25.97 17.01
C THR A 67 -1.12 25.40 17.34
N GLN A 68 -0.51 25.83 18.45
CA GLN A 68 0.87 25.45 18.83
C GLN A 68 0.90 24.54 20.06
N VAL A 69 1.71 23.49 20.02
CA VAL A 69 1.92 22.55 21.13
C VAL A 69 3.43 22.36 21.36
N ASN A 70 3.88 22.48 22.61
CA ASN A 70 5.29 22.41 22.98
C ASN A 70 5.53 21.22 23.91
N PHE A 71 6.59 20.42 23.67
CA PHE A 71 6.97 19.30 24.54
C PHE A 71 8.45 19.37 24.92
N GLU A 72 8.76 19.01 26.17
CA GLU A 72 10.13 18.77 26.61
C GLU A 72 10.51 17.29 26.36
N LEU A 73 11.59 17.06 25.62
CA LEU A 73 12.09 15.72 25.28
C LEU A 73 13.57 15.62 25.66
N ALA A 74 13.93 14.64 26.49
CA ALA A 74 15.31 14.41 26.89
C ALA A 74 16.13 13.79 25.74
N GLN A 75 17.30 14.36 25.44
CA GLN A 75 18.23 13.91 24.39
C GLN A 75 19.51 13.27 24.94
N ARG A 76 20.13 12.36 24.16
CA ARG A 76 21.58 12.18 24.12
C ARG A 76 22.09 11.60 22.80
N ASP A 77 23.27 12.09 22.40
CA ASP A 77 23.96 11.90 21.12
C ASP A 77 24.51 10.48 20.86
N SER A 78 24.65 10.10 19.58
CA SER A 78 25.90 9.53 19.04
C SER A 78 25.82 9.16 17.55
N THR A 79 26.91 9.53 16.88
CA THR A 79 27.41 9.18 15.54
C THR A 79 28.00 7.77 15.46
N ASN A 80 27.74 7.03 14.37
CA ASN A 80 28.73 6.43 13.45
C ASN A 80 28.07 5.45 12.48
N GLU A 81 28.61 5.45 11.25
CA GLU A 81 28.17 4.75 10.04
C GLU A 81 28.54 3.26 10.02
N GLU A 82 27.84 2.49 9.18
CA GLU A 82 28.45 1.45 8.34
C GLU A 82 27.64 1.27 7.04
N THR A 83 28.34 1.24 5.90
CA THR A 83 27.83 1.15 4.52
C THR A 83 27.76 -0.30 4.06
N THR A 84 26.81 -0.61 3.17
CA THR A 84 26.82 -1.88 2.41
C THR A 84 26.17 -1.68 1.04
N ASP A 85 26.74 -2.37 0.06
CA ASP A 85 26.59 -2.17 -1.39
C ASP A 85 25.19 -2.38 -1.97
N ALA A 86 24.86 -1.57 -2.97
CA ALA A 86 23.67 -1.68 -3.79
C ALA A 86 23.69 -2.96 -4.64
N GLN A 87 22.76 -3.88 -4.36
CA GLN A 87 22.58 -5.13 -5.08
C GLN A 87 21.96 -4.88 -6.47
N PRO A 88 22.41 -5.54 -7.55
CA PRO A 88 21.88 -5.34 -8.90
C PRO A 88 20.41 -5.77 -9.01
N ALA A 89 19.63 -5.06 -9.83
CA ALA A 89 18.21 -5.33 -10.06
C ALA A 89 18.01 -6.73 -10.67
N ILE A 90 17.39 -7.63 -9.91
CA ILE A 90 16.97 -8.96 -10.36
C ILE A 90 15.64 -8.84 -11.09
N GLU A 91 15.56 -9.43 -12.29
CA GLU A 91 14.32 -9.48 -13.05
C GLU A 91 13.36 -10.49 -12.41
N LYS A 92 12.20 -10.01 -11.95
CA LYS A 92 11.15 -10.86 -11.36
C LYS A 92 10.28 -11.44 -12.46
N PHE A 93 10.02 -12.74 -12.38
CA PHE A 93 9.23 -13.47 -13.37
C PHE A 93 8.03 -14.15 -12.70
N PRO A 94 6.95 -13.42 -12.39
CA PRO A 94 5.80 -13.95 -11.66
C PRO A 94 4.92 -14.86 -12.52
N VAL A 95 4.56 -16.02 -11.97
CA VAL A 95 3.68 -17.02 -12.59
C VAL A 95 2.59 -17.40 -11.60
N VAL A 96 1.33 -17.24 -11.99
CA VAL A 96 0.17 -17.67 -11.19
C VAL A 96 -0.31 -19.01 -11.68
N ILE A 97 -0.36 -19.99 -10.79
CA ILE A 97 -0.91 -21.32 -11.04
C ILE A 97 -2.31 -21.30 -10.42
N ALA A 98 -3.32 -21.08 -11.25
CA ALA A 98 -4.72 -21.01 -10.87
C ALA A 98 -5.44 -22.34 -11.12
N GLN A 99 -6.69 -22.47 -10.66
CA GLN A 99 -7.50 -23.68 -10.79
C GLN A 99 -7.62 -24.19 -12.24
N HIS A 100 -7.81 -23.28 -13.20
CA HIS A 100 -8.07 -23.64 -14.60
C HIS A 100 -6.91 -23.29 -15.54
N LEU A 101 -6.10 -22.27 -15.24
CA LEU A 101 -5.03 -21.77 -16.10
C LEU A 101 -3.71 -21.57 -15.34
N ILE A 102 -2.62 -21.48 -16.09
CA ILE A 102 -1.34 -20.92 -15.60
C ILE A 102 -1.15 -19.59 -16.32
N LEU A 103 -0.83 -18.53 -15.58
CA LEU A 103 -0.76 -17.18 -16.10
C LEU A 103 0.63 -16.58 -15.87
N LEU A 104 1.32 -16.26 -16.95
CA LEU A 104 2.54 -15.46 -16.91
C LEU A 104 2.18 -14.00 -16.62
N ASN A 105 2.88 -13.40 -15.67
CA ASN A 105 2.63 -12.04 -15.17
C ASN A 105 1.17 -11.80 -14.75
N GLY A 106 0.45 -12.88 -14.42
CA GLY A 106 -0.95 -12.84 -14.02
C GLY A 106 -1.92 -12.42 -15.13
N ARG A 107 -1.49 -12.40 -16.40
CA ARG A 107 -2.31 -11.89 -17.53
C ARG A 107 -2.25 -12.72 -18.79
N GLN A 108 -1.17 -13.48 -19.02
CA GLN A 108 -0.99 -14.24 -20.25
C GLN A 108 -1.13 -15.74 -19.96
N PRO A 109 -2.12 -16.44 -20.52
CA PRO A 109 -2.18 -17.90 -20.49
C PRO A 109 -0.88 -18.50 -21.00
N ILE A 110 -0.36 -19.49 -20.28
CA ILE A 110 0.87 -20.18 -20.62
C ILE A 110 0.79 -21.64 -20.17
N THR A 111 1.48 -22.53 -20.87
CA THR A 111 1.69 -23.92 -20.49
C THR A 111 3.05 -24.14 -19.84
N TRP A 112 3.25 -25.29 -19.19
CA TRP A 112 4.55 -25.65 -18.62
C TRP A 112 5.67 -25.73 -19.68
N ASP A 113 5.36 -26.23 -20.87
CA ASP A 113 6.35 -26.36 -21.95
C ASP A 113 6.69 -25.01 -22.57
N GLU A 114 5.71 -24.13 -22.78
CA GLU A 114 5.97 -22.75 -23.23
C GLU A 114 6.78 -21.96 -22.20
N LEU A 115 6.51 -22.15 -20.90
CA LEU A 115 7.30 -21.52 -19.84
C LEU A 115 8.75 -22.02 -19.85
N ASN A 116 8.95 -23.32 -20.06
CA ASN A 116 10.29 -23.90 -20.20
C ASN A 116 11.04 -23.35 -21.43
N THR A 117 10.35 -23.21 -22.58
CA THR A 117 10.91 -22.58 -23.78
C THR A 117 11.30 -21.13 -23.52
N LYS A 118 10.43 -20.34 -22.90
CA LYS A 118 10.75 -18.94 -22.53
C LYS A 118 11.98 -18.87 -21.63
N PHE A 119 12.12 -19.77 -20.68
CA PHE A 119 13.31 -19.82 -19.82
C PHE A 119 14.59 -20.19 -20.58
N ALA A 120 14.51 -21.07 -21.58
CA ALA A 120 15.65 -21.41 -22.43
C ALA A 120 16.10 -20.26 -23.33
N GLU A 121 15.20 -19.35 -23.69
CA GLU A 121 15.48 -18.17 -24.51
C GLU A 121 16.06 -16.99 -23.73
N LEU A 122 16.09 -17.07 -22.38
CA LEU A 122 16.65 -16.00 -21.55
C LEU A 122 18.16 -15.86 -21.80
N LYS A 123 18.58 -14.65 -22.18
CA LYS A 123 20.00 -14.32 -22.39
C LYS A 123 20.85 -14.45 -21.13
N ASN A 124 20.27 -14.16 -19.96
CA ASN A 124 20.98 -14.17 -18.67
C ASN A 124 20.10 -14.77 -17.55
N PRO A 125 19.89 -16.09 -17.50
CA PRO A 125 19.04 -16.73 -16.49
C PRO A 125 19.49 -16.44 -15.04
N SER A 126 20.79 -16.24 -14.80
CA SER A 126 21.36 -15.93 -13.48
C SER A 126 20.96 -14.56 -12.91
N LYS A 127 20.29 -13.72 -13.70
CA LYS A 127 19.71 -12.44 -13.26
C LYS A 127 18.19 -12.50 -13.11
N VAL A 128 17.59 -13.68 -13.31
CA VAL A 128 16.15 -13.89 -13.23
C VAL A 128 15.84 -14.69 -11.97
N GLN A 129 14.78 -14.28 -11.27
CA GLN A 129 14.22 -15.01 -10.13
C GLN A 129 12.72 -15.24 -10.38
N PRO A 130 12.35 -16.42 -10.92
CA PRO A 130 10.95 -16.76 -11.10
C PRO A 130 10.23 -16.88 -9.75
N THR A 131 9.00 -16.34 -9.70
CA THR A 131 8.14 -16.41 -8.51
C THR A 131 6.86 -17.14 -8.88
N PHE A 132 6.55 -18.22 -8.18
CA PHE A 132 5.34 -19.02 -8.43
C PHE A 132 4.32 -18.81 -7.33
N TYR A 133 3.12 -18.39 -7.72
CA TYR A 133 1.99 -18.24 -6.82
C TYR A 133 0.99 -19.37 -7.07
N VAL A 134 0.72 -20.17 -6.05
CA VAL A 134 -0.26 -21.26 -6.15
C VAL A 134 -1.53 -20.88 -5.42
N THR A 135 -2.64 -20.84 -6.15
CA THR A 135 -3.95 -20.53 -5.58
C THR A 135 -4.53 -21.74 -4.84
N ARG A 136 -5.50 -21.48 -3.96
CA ARG A 136 -6.26 -22.56 -3.27
C ARG A 136 -7.02 -23.46 -4.26
N GLY A 137 -7.60 -22.92 -5.32
CA GLY A 137 -8.27 -23.71 -6.35
C GLY A 137 -7.31 -24.60 -7.13
N ALA A 138 -6.07 -24.15 -7.40
CA ALA A 138 -5.04 -24.99 -8.00
C ALA A 138 -4.64 -26.17 -7.12
N MET A 139 -4.58 -25.96 -5.79
CA MET A 139 -4.36 -27.03 -4.82
C MET A 139 -5.49 -28.06 -4.86
N ALA A 140 -6.74 -27.60 -4.85
CA ALA A 140 -7.92 -28.47 -4.94
C ALA A 140 -7.99 -29.25 -6.25
N ALA A 141 -7.59 -28.63 -7.37
CA ALA A 141 -7.48 -29.25 -8.68
C ALA A 141 -6.23 -30.12 -8.88
N ARG A 142 -5.45 -30.39 -7.81
CA ARG A 142 -4.22 -31.21 -7.83
C ARG A 142 -3.11 -30.72 -8.77
N ARG A 143 -3.12 -29.45 -9.16
CA ARG A 143 -2.07 -28.85 -10.01
C ARG A 143 -0.71 -28.72 -9.33
N MET A 144 -0.68 -28.85 -8.01
CA MET A 144 0.56 -28.89 -7.23
C MET A 144 1.47 -30.05 -7.66
N GLU A 145 0.92 -31.20 -8.02
CA GLU A 145 1.72 -32.35 -8.46
C GLU A 145 2.50 -32.03 -9.75
N ASP A 146 1.86 -31.38 -10.71
CA ASP A 146 2.48 -30.97 -11.96
C ASP A 146 3.52 -29.87 -11.75
N PHE A 147 3.24 -28.92 -10.86
CA PHE A 147 4.22 -27.91 -10.46
C PHE A 147 5.45 -28.55 -9.80
N LEU A 148 5.29 -29.53 -8.90
CA LEU A 148 6.41 -30.21 -8.26
C LEU A 148 7.29 -30.96 -9.29
N LYS A 149 6.67 -31.61 -10.28
CA LYS A 149 7.39 -32.22 -11.42
C LYS A 149 8.16 -31.16 -12.18
N PHE A 150 7.52 -30.05 -12.56
CA PHE A 150 8.17 -28.93 -13.25
C PHE A 150 9.35 -28.35 -12.45
N ARG A 151 9.15 -28.08 -11.15
CA ARG A 151 10.18 -27.58 -10.23
C ARG A 151 11.41 -28.48 -10.20
N SER A 152 11.20 -29.80 -10.12
CA SER A 152 12.30 -30.77 -10.04
C SER A 152 13.09 -30.89 -11.34
N ARG A 153 12.40 -30.85 -12.50
CA ARG A 153 12.99 -31.03 -13.83
C ARG A 153 13.61 -29.74 -14.38
N VAL A 154 12.92 -28.63 -14.25
CA VAL A 154 13.22 -27.37 -14.94
C VAL A 154 13.95 -26.41 -14.01
N LEU A 155 13.35 -26.06 -12.87
CA LEU A 155 13.91 -25.01 -12.00
C LEU A 155 15.18 -25.44 -11.27
N ARG A 156 15.28 -26.71 -10.86
CA ARG A 156 16.45 -27.23 -10.14
C ARG A 156 17.56 -27.79 -11.03
N LYS A 157 17.22 -28.29 -12.22
CA LYS A 157 18.17 -29.01 -13.09
C LYS A 157 18.38 -28.35 -14.46
N GLY A 158 17.47 -27.48 -14.91
CA GLY A 158 17.47 -26.94 -16.26
C GLY A 158 18.19 -25.61 -16.42
N PHE A 159 18.10 -24.71 -15.43
CA PHE A 159 18.58 -23.33 -15.56
C PHE A 159 19.31 -22.82 -14.32
N GLN A 160 20.32 -21.98 -14.52
CA GLN A 160 21.08 -21.33 -13.45
C GLN A 160 20.41 -20.02 -13.02
N PHE A 161 19.20 -20.10 -12.44
CA PHE A 161 18.49 -18.91 -11.94
C PHE A 161 19.14 -18.31 -10.69
N HIS A 162 18.79 -17.05 -10.38
CA HIS A 162 19.06 -16.41 -9.07
C HIS A 162 18.10 -16.95 -7.99
N GLY A 163 17.99 -18.28 -7.93
CA GLY A 163 16.96 -18.97 -7.18
C GLY A 163 15.56 -18.84 -7.80
N PHE A 164 14.57 -19.36 -7.07
CA PHE A 164 13.16 -19.19 -7.36
C PHE A 164 12.39 -19.12 -6.04
N SER A 165 11.24 -18.47 -6.05
CA SER A 165 10.36 -18.36 -4.90
C SER A 165 9.02 -19.02 -5.19
N GLN A 166 8.37 -19.49 -4.12
CA GLN A 166 7.03 -20.06 -4.16
C GLN A 166 6.23 -19.43 -3.01
N GLY A 167 4.99 -19.03 -3.30
CA GLY A 167 4.09 -18.46 -2.30
C GLY A 167 2.62 -18.67 -2.67
N SER A 168 1.75 -18.02 -1.90
CA SER A 168 0.32 -17.92 -2.15
C SER A 168 -0.05 -16.45 -2.32
N LEU A 169 -1.17 -16.18 -2.98
CA LEU A 169 -1.74 -14.83 -3.03
C LEU A 169 -2.69 -14.62 -1.86
N SER A 170 -3.10 -13.37 -1.63
CA SER A 170 -4.23 -13.09 -0.76
C SER A 170 -5.49 -13.87 -1.20
N ALA A 171 -6.37 -14.21 -0.26
CA ALA A 171 -7.57 -15.02 -0.54
C ALA A 171 -8.47 -14.38 -1.63
N ARG A 172 -8.47 -13.04 -1.71
CA ARG A 172 -9.16 -12.28 -2.75
C ARG A 172 -8.55 -12.48 -4.13
N ALA A 173 -7.22 -12.38 -4.23
CA ALA A 173 -6.51 -12.58 -5.48
C ALA A 173 -6.61 -14.04 -5.95
N ASP A 174 -6.47 -15.00 -5.03
CA ASP A 174 -6.75 -16.41 -5.27
C ASP A 174 -8.15 -16.62 -5.88
N TYR A 175 -9.17 -16.08 -5.21
CA TYR A 175 -10.56 -16.19 -5.67
C TYR A 175 -10.70 -15.67 -7.09
N TYR A 176 -10.17 -14.47 -7.38
CA TYR A 176 -10.21 -13.90 -8.72
C TYR A 176 -9.57 -14.83 -9.76
N TYR A 177 -8.33 -15.28 -9.52
CA TYR A 177 -7.62 -16.12 -10.47
C TYR A 177 -8.26 -17.50 -10.67
N ASP A 178 -8.84 -18.07 -9.63
CA ASP A 178 -9.54 -19.36 -9.70
C ASP A 178 -10.86 -19.28 -10.46
N HIS A 179 -11.43 -18.09 -10.66
CA HIS A 179 -12.65 -17.89 -11.47
C HIS A 179 -12.37 -17.68 -12.96
N ILE A 180 -11.10 -17.51 -13.36
CA ILE A 180 -10.70 -17.40 -14.77
C ILE A 180 -10.63 -18.82 -15.34
N GLN A 181 -11.62 -19.21 -16.16
CA GLN A 181 -11.69 -20.57 -16.72
C GLN A 181 -10.99 -20.67 -18.07
N THR A 182 -11.05 -19.60 -18.85
CA THR A 182 -10.59 -19.53 -20.24
C THR A 182 -9.82 -18.23 -20.50
N GLU A 183 -9.13 -18.15 -21.64
CA GLU A 183 -8.47 -16.90 -22.06
C GLU A 183 -9.47 -15.77 -22.31
N ALA A 184 -10.72 -16.10 -22.69
CA ALA A 184 -11.77 -15.09 -22.89
C ALA A 184 -12.11 -14.36 -21.58
N ASP A 185 -12.03 -15.04 -20.43
CA ASP A 185 -12.31 -14.45 -19.12
C ASP A 185 -11.26 -13.40 -18.69
N LEU A 186 -10.11 -13.35 -19.38
CA LEU A 186 -9.10 -12.31 -19.17
C LEU A 186 -9.43 -11.00 -19.90
N GLN A 187 -10.39 -11.03 -20.82
CA GLN A 187 -10.84 -9.85 -21.54
C GLN A 187 -11.99 -9.20 -20.77
N PRO A 188 -11.80 -7.99 -20.22
CA PRO A 188 -12.87 -7.30 -19.51
C PRO A 188 -14.02 -6.94 -20.45
N ASP A 189 -15.24 -6.87 -19.92
CA ASP A 189 -16.40 -6.42 -20.70
C ASP A 189 -16.21 -4.96 -21.15
N PRO A 190 -16.25 -4.66 -22.47
CA PRO A 190 -16.17 -3.29 -22.97
C PRO A 190 -17.27 -2.37 -22.43
N ALA A 191 -18.43 -2.90 -22.04
CA ALA A 191 -19.52 -2.12 -21.44
C ALA A 191 -19.16 -1.55 -20.06
N ASP A 192 -18.24 -2.22 -19.34
CA ASP A 192 -17.76 -1.81 -18.02
C ASP A 192 -16.58 -0.81 -18.10
N LYS A 193 -16.20 -0.39 -19.31
CA LYS A 193 -15.02 0.46 -19.53
C LYS A 193 -15.17 1.81 -18.82
N LEU A 194 -14.23 2.07 -17.91
CA LEU A 194 -14.06 3.35 -17.22
C LEU A 194 -12.74 3.98 -17.64
N THR A 195 -12.77 5.23 -18.10
CA THR A 195 -11.58 6.02 -18.44
C THR A 195 -11.45 7.23 -17.55
N GLY A 196 -10.22 7.64 -17.25
CA GLY A 196 -9.94 8.85 -16.48
C GLY A 196 -8.55 9.38 -16.72
N ARG A 197 -8.24 10.50 -16.07
CA ARG A 197 -6.91 11.13 -16.11
C ARG A 197 -6.36 11.35 -14.69
N ILE A 198 -5.06 11.13 -14.51
CA ILE A 198 -4.32 11.45 -13.28
C ILE A 198 -3.54 12.74 -13.51
N VAL A 199 -3.68 13.69 -12.58
CA VAL A 199 -2.94 14.96 -12.60
C VAL A 199 -2.29 15.26 -11.26
N ASP A 200 -1.25 16.09 -11.28
CA ASP A 200 -0.63 16.64 -10.08
C ASP A 200 -1.43 17.82 -9.49
N LEU A 201 -0.92 18.44 -8.43
CA LEU A 201 -1.58 19.58 -7.79
C LEU A 201 -1.72 20.82 -8.71
N ASN A 202 -0.89 20.91 -9.74
CA ASN A 202 -0.90 21.99 -10.72
C ASN A 202 -1.77 21.65 -11.95
N GLY A 203 -2.41 20.48 -11.99
CA GLY A 203 -3.21 20.01 -13.12
C GLY A 203 -2.38 19.43 -14.27
N LYS A 204 -1.07 19.18 -14.07
CA LYS A 204 -0.21 18.55 -15.08
C LYS A 204 -0.46 17.03 -15.09
N PRO A 205 -0.53 16.39 -16.26
CA PRO A 205 -0.65 14.94 -16.35
C PRO A 205 0.48 14.19 -15.66
N VAL A 206 0.13 13.12 -14.94
CA VAL A 206 1.09 12.23 -14.26
C VAL A 206 1.14 10.88 -14.95
N ALA A 207 2.27 10.58 -15.55
CA ALA A 207 2.55 9.28 -16.17
C ALA A 207 2.98 8.23 -15.14
N ASP A 208 2.80 6.94 -15.46
CA ASP A 208 3.24 5.81 -14.64
C ASP A 208 2.67 5.81 -13.20
N ALA A 209 1.58 6.53 -12.96
CA ALA A 209 0.82 6.42 -11.72
C ALA A 209 0.10 5.08 -11.68
N GLU A 210 0.20 4.37 -10.56
CA GLU A 210 -0.49 3.11 -10.33
C GLU A 210 -1.93 3.40 -9.96
N VAL A 211 -2.87 2.86 -10.75
CA VAL A 211 -4.32 3.06 -10.55
C VAL A 211 -4.97 1.73 -10.24
N VAL A 212 -5.48 1.59 -9.02
CA VAL A 212 -6.04 0.35 -8.47
C VAL A 212 -7.55 0.48 -8.33
N LEU A 213 -8.27 -0.51 -8.84
CA LEU A 213 -9.68 -0.72 -8.61
C LEU A 213 -9.87 -1.54 -7.33
N ILE A 214 -10.58 -0.96 -6.36
CA ILE A 214 -10.87 -1.59 -5.07
C ILE A 214 -12.36 -1.88 -4.99
N THR A 215 -12.71 -3.17 -5.07
CA THR A 215 -14.08 -3.70 -4.95
C THR A 215 -14.25 -4.42 -3.62
N SER A 216 -15.49 -4.74 -3.26
CA SER A 216 -15.79 -5.49 -2.05
C SER A 216 -15.12 -6.87 -2.08
N VAL A 217 -14.70 -7.35 -0.90
CA VAL A 217 -14.19 -8.71 -0.77
C VAL A 217 -15.37 -9.69 -0.92
N PRO A 218 -15.26 -10.73 -1.77
CA PRO A 218 -16.29 -11.75 -1.94
C PRO A 218 -16.85 -12.29 -0.63
N GLU A 219 -18.15 -12.54 -0.58
CA GLU A 219 -18.83 -13.00 0.65
C GLU A 219 -18.25 -14.30 1.22
N SER A 220 -17.75 -15.17 0.34
CA SER A 220 -17.13 -16.45 0.67
C SER A 220 -15.79 -16.34 1.42
N ILE A 221 -15.20 -15.14 1.49
CA ILE A 221 -13.96 -14.89 2.22
C ILE A 221 -14.31 -14.34 3.61
N SER A 222 -13.67 -14.90 4.64
CA SER A 222 -14.00 -14.63 6.05
C SER A 222 -13.69 -13.20 6.49
N TYR A 223 -12.60 -12.61 5.98
CA TYR A 223 -12.27 -11.21 6.23
C TYR A 223 -12.92 -10.31 5.17
N LYS A 224 -13.33 -9.09 5.56
CA LYS A 224 -14.01 -8.13 4.67
C LYS A 224 -13.14 -6.97 4.22
N THR A 225 -11.96 -6.83 4.83
CA THR A 225 -11.02 -5.76 4.52
C THR A 225 -10.20 -6.09 3.26
N TYR A 226 -10.17 -5.14 2.32
CA TYR A 226 -9.26 -5.15 1.19
C TYR A 226 -7.88 -4.72 1.68
N GLU A 227 -7.03 -5.71 1.94
CA GLU A 227 -5.65 -5.46 2.34
C GLU A 227 -4.75 -5.20 1.14
N MET A 228 -3.84 -4.25 1.31
CA MET A 228 -2.71 -4.06 0.42
C MET A 228 -1.48 -3.61 1.20
N ALA A 229 -0.31 -3.72 0.57
CA ALA A 229 0.94 -3.23 1.12
C ALA A 229 1.61 -2.25 0.15
N LEU A 230 2.21 -1.20 0.69
CA LEU A 230 3.01 -0.25 -0.06
C LEU A 230 4.49 -0.34 0.32
N VAL A 231 5.36 -0.18 -0.67
CA VAL A 231 6.80 -0.01 -0.50
C VAL A 231 7.21 1.23 -1.28
N GLN A 232 7.74 2.24 -0.58
CA GLN A 232 8.22 3.50 -1.19
C GLN A 232 7.23 4.12 -2.21
N GLY A 233 5.95 4.20 -1.83
CA GLY A 233 4.93 4.83 -2.67
C GLY A 233 4.52 4.01 -3.90
N ARG A 234 4.82 2.70 -3.93
CA ARG A 234 4.37 1.73 -4.93
C ARG A 234 3.62 0.57 -4.27
N ILE A 235 2.73 -0.08 -5.00
CA ILE A 235 2.11 -1.34 -4.58
C ILE A 235 3.18 -2.43 -4.46
N ARG A 236 3.26 -3.10 -3.31
CA ARG A 236 4.25 -4.17 -3.04
C ARG A 236 4.11 -5.35 -4.01
N ASN A 237 2.89 -5.83 -4.20
CA ASN A 237 2.57 -7.00 -5.02
C ASN A 237 1.48 -6.66 -6.06
N PRO A 238 1.81 -6.02 -7.19
CA PRO A 238 0.83 -5.58 -8.19
C PRO A 238 -0.09 -6.69 -8.72
N ILE A 239 0.41 -7.94 -8.76
CA ILE A 239 -0.33 -9.10 -9.25
C ILE A 239 -1.54 -9.47 -8.37
N GLU A 240 -1.61 -9.00 -7.13
CA GLU A 240 -2.76 -9.22 -6.26
C GLU A 240 -3.92 -8.25 -6.50
N HIS A 241 -3.75 -7.29 -7.41
CA HIS A 241 -4.66 -6.16 -7.55
C HIS A 241 -5.15 -5.98 -8.98
N ARG A 242 -6.42 -5.59 -9.12
CA ARG A 242 -6.99 -5.15 -10.39
C ARG A 242 -6.50 -3.72 -10.64
N MET A 243 -5.42 -3.58 -11.38
CA MET A 243 -4.76 -2.29 -11.56
C MET A 243 -4.20 -2.06 -12.96
N THR A 244 -4.00 -0.79 -13.27
CA THR A 244 -3.35 -0.31 -14.48
C THR A 244 -2.33 0.77 -14.13
N ARG A 245 -1.66 1.32 -15.15
CA ARG A 245 -0.82 2.50 -15.02
C ARG A 245 -1.24 3.57 -15.99
N SER A 246 -1.12 4.83 -15.58
CA SER A 246 -1.41 5.96 -16.46
C SER A 246 -0.35 6.10 -17.57
N ASN A 247 -0.78 6.52 -18.75
CA ASN A 247 0.11 6.79 -19.88
C ASN A 247 0.81 8.17 -19.75
N SER A 248 1.55 8.60 -20.77
CA SER A 248 2.25 9.89 -20.78
C SER A 248 1.33 11.12 -20.71
N GLN A 249 0.04 10.96 -21.02
CA GLN A 249 -1.01 11.97 -20.89
C GLN A 249 -1.81 11.83 -19.59
N GLY A 250 -1.35 10.98 -18.66
CA GLY A 250 -2.02 10.71 -17.39
C GLY A 250 -3.28 9.85 -17.55
N GLU A 251 -3.59 9.36 -18.74
CA GLU A 251 -4.82 8.63 -19.01
C GLU A 251 -4.72 7.18 -18.54
N PHE A 252 -5.80 6.66 -17.99
CA PHE A 252 -5.90 5.27 -17.56
C PHE A 252 -7.23 4.64 -17.99
N THR A 253 -7.30 3.32 -17.98
CA THR A 253 -8.52 2.56 -18.22
C THR A 253 -8.67 1.44 -17.20
N LEU A 254 -9.86 1.34 -16.59
CA LEU A 254 -10.27 0.28 -15.68
C LEU A 254 -11.61 -0.31 -16.14
N TYR A 255 -12.00 -1.43 -15.53
CA TYR A 255 -13.23 -2.14 -15.84
C TYR A 255 -13.93 -2.54 -14.53
N PRO A 256 -14.53 -1.58 -13.81
CA PRO A 256 -15.31 -1.87 -12.60
C PRO A 256 -16.51 -2.78 -12.90
N PRO A 257 -16.85 -3.72 -12.00
CA PRO A 257 -18.05 -4.54 -12.17
C PRO A 257 -19.32 -3.67 -12.13
N ALA A 258 -20.25 -3.93 -13.05
CA ALA A 258 -21.51 -3.20 -13.14
C ALA A 258 -22.32 -3.26 -11.83
N GLY A 259 -22.87 -2.11 -11.43
CA GLY A 259 -23.79 -2.02 -10.28
C GLY A 259 -23.15 -2.13 -8.90
N GLU A 260 -21.83 -2.29 -8.80
CA GLU A 260 -21.13 -2.35 -7.53
C GLU A 260 -20.57 -0.99 -7.10
N LYS A 261 -20.49 -0.79 -5.77
CA LYS A 261 -19.72 0.31 -5.19
C LYS A 261 -18.25 -0.07 -5.16
N TYR A 262 -17.41 0.84 -5.62
CA TYR A 262 -15.97 0.64 -5.67
C TYR A 262 -15.24 1.94 -5.43
N TYR A 263 -13.97 1.81 -5.11
CA TYR A 263 -13.05 2.93 -5.05
C TYR A 263 -11.97 2.82 -6.11
N ILE A 264 -11.48 3.98 -6.52
CA ILE A 264 -10.32 4.12 -7.38
C ILE A 264 -9.23 4.77 -6.54
N MET A 265 -8.12 4.06 -6.41
CA MET A 265 -6.93 4.55 -5.74
C MET A 265 -5.85 4.84 -6.78
N ALA A 266 -5.28 6.02 -6.75
CA ALA A 266 -4.16 6.41 -7.60
C ALA A 266 -2.95 6.79 -6.74
N LEU A 267 -1.77 6.32 -7.12
CA LEU A 267 -0.53 6.64 -6.41
C LEU A 267 0.67 6.74 -7.35
N HIS A 268 1.56 7.66 -7.04
CA HIS A 268 2.85 7.82 -7.71
C HIS A 268 3.89 8.26 -6.66
N PRO A 269 5.08 7.62 -6.58
CA PRO A 269 6.05 7.89 -5.51
C PRO A 269 6.38 9.37 -5.34
N GLU A 270 6.59 10.08 -6.44
CA GLU A 270 6.99 11.49 -6.41
C GLU A 270 5.82 12.48 -6.42
N GLN A 271 4.66 12.08 -6.94
CA GLN A 271 3.57 13.02 -7.24
C GLN A 271 2.44 12.95 -6.23
N GLY A 272 2.30 11.82 -5.52
CA GLY A 272 1.36 11.73 -4.42
C GLY A 272 0.43 10.54 -4.45
N PHE A 273 -0.68 10.70 -3.73
CA PHE A 273 -1.71 9.71 -3.51
C PHE A 273 -3.09 10.36 -3.59
N LYS A 274 -4.06 9.65 -4.15
CA LYS A 274 -5.48 9.98 -4.00
C LYS A 274 -6.30 8.71 -4.01
N PHE A 275 -7.45 8.83 -3.37
CA PHE A 275 -8.45 7.80 -3.31
C PHE A 275 -9.82 8.44 -3.46
N ASP A 276 -10.63 7.92 -4.39
CA ASP A 276 -11.94 8.44 -4.76
C ASP A 276 -12.98 7.31 -4.80
N SER A 277 -14.20 7.61 -4.37
CA SER A 277 -15.35 6.74 -4.62
C SER A 277 -15.77 6.80 -6.08
N ASN A 278 -16.44 5.75 -6.58
CA ASN A 278 -17.04 5.76 -7.92
C ASN A 278 -17.98 6.95 -8.13
N GLU A 279 -18.79 7.30 -7.11
CA GLU A 279 -19.71 8.45 -7.14
C GLU A 279 -18.96 9.78 -7.28
N TYR A 280 -17.88 9.98 -6.51
CA TYR A 280 -17.09 11.20 -6.58
C TYR A 280 -16.31 11.29 -7.89
N PHE A 281 -15.68 10.20 -8.31
CA PHE A 281 -14.95 10.13 -9.57
C PHE A 281 -15.85 10.44 -10.78
N ALA A 282 -17.07 9.90 -10.81
CA ALA A 282 -18.03 10.15 -11.89
C ALA A 282 -18.40 11.65 -12.06
N SER A 283 -18.24 12.46 -11.02
CA SER A 283 -18.52 13.91 -11.06
C SER A 283 -17.39 14.75 -11.67
N GLN A 284 -16.17 14.22 -11.78
CA GLN A 284 -14.98 14.96 -12.22
C GLN A 284 -14.19 14.30 -13.36
N ASN A 285 -14.22 12.96 -13.47
CA ASN A 285 -13.45 12.15 -14.42
C ASN A 285 -11.93 12.38 -14.42
N GLU A 286 -11.41 13.03 -13.39
CA GLU A 286 -10.00 13.32 -13.17
C GLU A 286 -9.66 13.04 -11.71
N ILE A 287 -8.48 12.47 -11.45
CA ILE A 287 -7.96 12.22 -10.11
C ILE A 287 -6.76 13.13 -9.89
N LYS A 288 -6.93 14.11 -9.01
CA LYS A 288 -5.86 15.03 -8.59
C LYS A 288 -5.10 14.45 -7.40
N LEU A 289 -3.83 14.13 -7.59
CA LEU A 289 -2.97 13.57 -6.53
C LEU A 289 -2.70 14.61 -5.45
N LEU A 290 -2.82 14.18 -4.18
CA LEU A 290 -2.39 14.95 -3.02
C LEU A 290 -0.97 14.55 -2.65
N HIS A 291 -0.18 15.47 -2.10
CA HIS A 291 1.13 15.11 -1.58
C HIS A 291 1.04 13.97 -0.57
N TRP A 292 2.04 13.10 -0.58
CA TRP A 292 2.21 12.08 0.45
C TRP A 292 2.38 12.74 1.81
N SER A 293 1.92 12.04 2.85
CA SER A 293 2.34 12.32 4.20
C SER A 293 3.62 11.55 4.56
N GLY A 294 4.32 12.01 5.59
CA GLY A 294 5.49 11.38 6.17
C GLY A 294 5.33 11.10 7.67
N LEU A 295 6.22 10.26 8.17
CA LEU A 295 6.35 9.98 9.59
C LEU A 295 7.82 9.65 9.87
N LYS A 296 8.39 10.34 10.85
CA LYS A 296 9.68 9.95 11.43
C LYS A 296 9.48 9.63 12.89
N VAL A 297 9.83 8.41 13.28
CA VAL A 297 9.73 7.97 14.68
C VAL A 297 11.13 7.79 15.26
N ASN A 298 11.45 8.58 16.28
CA ASN A 298 12.65 8.35 17.07
C ASN A 298 12.34 7.34 18.16
N LEU A 299 12.82 6.12 18.00
CA LEU A 299 12.70 5.06 19.02
C LEU A 299 14.03 4.89 19.76
N ALA A 300 13.96 4.73 21.08
CA ALA A 300 15.11 4.34 21.86
C ALA A 300 15.59 2.95 21.44
N LYS A 301 16.91 2.80 21.21
CA LYS A 301 17.52 1.49 21.02
C LYS A 301 17.30 0.65 22.27
N VAL A 302 16.93 -0.62 22.08
CA VAL A 302 16.90 -1.62 23.13
C VAL A 302 18.07 -2.56 22.84
N PRO A 303 19.04 -2.72 23.76
CA PRO A 303 20.18 -3.61 23.54
C PRO A 303 19.72 -5.02 23.15
N GLU A 304 20.39 -5.61 22.17
CA GLU A 304 20.17 -7.00 21.72
C GLU A 304 18.79 -7.31 21.12
N GLU A 305 17.92 -6.32 20.93
CA GLU A 305 16.59 -6.50 20.33
C GLU A 305 16.46 -5.83 18.95
N THR A 306 15.85 -6.53 18.00
CA THR A 306 15.55 -5.99 16.67
C THR A 306 14.17 -5.34 16.69
N GLN A 307 14.11 -4.03 16.46
CA GLN A 307 12.83 -3.34 16.44
C GLN A 307 12.35 -3.11 15.02
N THR A 308 11.05 -3.25 14.81
CA THR A 308 10.40 -2.84 13.57
C THR A 308 9.22 -1.93 13.89
N VAL A 309 8.95 -0.99 12.97
CA VAL A 309 7.75 -0.15 13.00
C VAL A 309 6.92 -0.53 11.79
N ASN A 310 5.62 -0.76 11.96
CA ASN A 310 4.73 -1.00 10.83
C ASN A 310 3.57 0.00 10.88
N LEU A 311 3.17 0.46 9.70
CA LEU A 311 2.04 1.36 9.54
C LEU A 311 0.86 0.62 8.94
N SER A 312 -0.33 0.93 9.44
CA SER A 312 -1.59 0.46 8.87
C SER A 312 -2.53 1.65 8.74
N THR A 313 -2.78 2.06 7.50
CA THR A 313 -3.66 3.17 7.18
C THR A 313 -4.99 2.62 6.69
N ARG A 314 -6.10 3.06 7.30
CA ARG A 314 -7.44 2.50 7.05
C ARG A 314 -8.40 3.56 6.54
N VAL A 315 -9.32 3.12 5.68
CA VAL A 315 -10.50 3.90 5.28
C VAL A 315 -11.66 3.43 6.15
N ASP A 316 -12.40 4.37 6.73
CA ASP A 316 -13.54 4.07 7.60
C ASP A 316 -14.55 3.16 6.91
N ALA A 317 -15.00 2.14 7.63
CA ALA A 317 -16.04 1.24 7.14
C ALA A 317 -17.34 2.03 6.90
N ARG A 318 -17.87 1.95 5.67
CA ARG A 318 -19.15 2.54 5.29
C ARG A 318 -20.05 1.46 4.72
N ALA A 319 -21.34 1.52 5.04
CA ALA A 319 -22.30 0.52 4.60
C ALA A 319 -22.30 0.36 3.07
N GLY A 320 -22.04 -0.87 2.62
CA GLY A 320 -21.97 -1.24 1.20
C GLY A 320 -20.70 -0.79 0.46
N TRP A 321 -19.74 -0.17 1.14
CA TRP A 321 -18.45 0.20 0.56
C TRP A 321 -17.34 -0.78 1.00
N PRO A 322 -16.33 -1.01 0.15
CA PRO A 322 -15.18 -1.83 0.52
C PRO A 322 -14.44 -1.24 1.74
N GLU A 323 -14.17 -2.07 2.75
CA GLU A 323 -13.22 -1.74 3.81
C GLU A 323 -11.79 -1.86 3.28
N ILE A 324 -10.86 -0.99 3.71
CA ILE A 324 -9.50 -0.96 3.15
C ILE A 324 -8.47 -0.83 4.26
N SER A 325 -7.40 -1.62 4.16
CA SER A 325 -6.21 -1.49 4.99
C SER A 325 -4.97 -1.44 4.10
N ILE A 326 -4.24 -0.34 4.19
CA ILE A 326 -2.99 -0.09 3.48
C ILE A 326 -1.85 -0.24 4.49
N ASN A 327 -1.03 -1.27 4.32
CA ASN A 327 0.03 -1.60 5.26
C ASN A 327 1.41 -1.18 4.71
N GLN A 328 2.30 -0.74 5.58
CA GLN A 328 3.69 -0.44 5.23
C GLN A 328 4.60 -1.09 6.27
N TYR A 329 5.48 -1.98 5.82
CA TYR A 329 6.35 -2.75 6.71
C TYR A 329 7.78 -2.22 6.65
N TRP A 330 8.41 -2.05 7.81
CA TRP A 330 9.80 -1.57 7.87
C TRP A 330 10.76 -2.52 7.16
N SER A 331 10.52 -3.82 7.33
CA SER A 331 11.31 -4.90 6.73
C SER A 331 11.31 -4.88 5.20
N ASP A 332 10.33 -4.22 4.57
CA ASP A 332 10.23 -4.15 3.11
C ASP A 332 11.06 -2.99 2.53
N LEU A 333 11.59 -2.08 3.35
CA LEU A 333 12.38 -0.95 2.88
C LEU A 333 13.82 -1.36 2.52
N PRO A 334 14.48 -0.68 1.56
CA PRO A 334 15.90 -0.88 1.30
C PRO A 334 16.76 -0.63 2.54
N ALA A 335 17.91 -1.31 2.62
CA ALA A 335 18.81 -1.23 3.77
C ALA A 335 19.24 0.21 4.10
N GLU A 336 19.41 1.06 3.09
CA GLU A 336 19.77 2.47 3.23
C GLU A 336 18.64 3.27 3.87
N ALA A 337 17.38 3.01 3.47
CA ALA A 337 16.21 3.63 4.07
C ALA A 337 16.02 3.16 5.52
N GLN A 338 16.36 1.90 5.82
CA GLN A 338 16.32 1.36 7.18
C GLN A 338 17.35 2.02 8.13
N LYS A 339 18.35 2.75 7.63
CA LYS A 339 19.30 3.49 8.48
C LYS A 339 18.74 4.82 8.99
N GLN A 340 17.62 5.31 8.45
CA GLN A 340 17.12 6.67 8.70
C GLN A 340 16.19 6.84 9.92
N GLN A 341 16.31 6.01 10.97
CA GLN A 341 15.48 6.11 12.20
C GLN A 341 13.96 6.08 11.92
N PHE A 342 13.41 4.89 11.62
CA PHE A 342 11.97 4.65 11.37
C PHE A 342 11.26 5.79 10.62
N ALA A 343 11.72 6.06 9.40
CA ALA A 343 11.21 7.10 8.53
C ALA A 343 10.38 6.51 7.38
N TYR A 344 9.15 7.03 7.22
CA TYR A 344 8.25 6.77 6.11
C TYR A 344 7.95 8.09 5.42
N HIS A 345 8.04 8.11 4.08
CA HIS A 345 7.81 9.31 3.27
C HIS A 345 6.57 9.20 2.37
N HIS A 346 5.89 8.05 2.41
CA HIS A 346 4.80 7.71 1.48
C HIS A 346 3.61 7.16 2.26
N ILE A 347 3.13 7.94 3.23
CA ILE A 347 1.93 7.60 4.01
C ILE A 347 0.72 8.21 3.29
N PRO A 348 -0.31 7.41 2.95
CA PRO A 348 -1.54 7.95 2.38
C PRO A 348 -2.17 9.01 3.30
N PRO A 349 -2.50 10.22 2.81
CA PRO A 349 -3.14 11.28 3.60
C PRO A 349 -4.63 10.97 3.79
N ILE A 350 -4.96 9.91 4.53
CA ILE A 350 -6.33 9.47 4.82
C ILE A 350 -6.56 9.36 6.34
N ASN A 351 -7.83 9.37 6.73
CA ASN A 351 -8.32 9.67 8.10
C ASN A 351 -7.63 8.92 9.25
N GLN A 352 -7.15 7.68 9.07
CA GLN A 352 -6.62 6.88 10.18
C GLN A 352 -5.33 6.14 9.78
N THR A 353 -4.22 6.47 10.45
CA THR A 353 -2.98 5.69 10.41
C THR A 353 -2.62 5.16 11.80
N LEU A 354 -2.56 3.84 11.95
CA LEU A 354 -2.05 3.16 13.13
C LEU A 354 -0.56 2.89 12.99
N ILE A 355 0.20 3.19 14.06
CA ILE A 355 1.63 2.89 14.16
C ILE A 355 1.79 1.75 15.16
N SER A 356 2.45 0.68 14.76
CA SER A 356 2.76 -0.47 15.62
C SER A 356 4.27 -0.65 15.73
N ARG A 357 4.76 -0.91 16.94
CA ARG A 357 6.16 -1.28 17.21
C ARG A 357 6.20 -2.76 17.56
N VAL A 358 7.08 -3.51 16.91
CA VAL A 358 7.28 -4.95 17.16
C VAL A 358 8.75 -5.18 17.55
N PHE A 359 8.97 -6.10 18.49
CA PHE A 359 10.28 -6.50 19.02
C PHE A 359 10.69 -7.88 18.51
#